data_AF-A0A4Y2JB80-F1
#
_entry.id   AF-A0A4Y2JB80-F1
#
_cell.length_a   1.000
_cell.length_b   1.000
_cell.length_c   1.000
_cell.angle_alpha   90.00
_cell.angle_beta   90.00
_cell.angle_gamma   90.00
#
_symmetry.space_group_name_H-M   'P 1'
#
loop_
_entity.id
_entity.type
_entity.pdbx_description
1 polymer ?
#
loop_
_entity_poly.entity_id
_entity_poly.type
_entity_poly.pdbx_seq_one_letter_code
_entity_poly.pdbx_strand_id
1 'polypeptide(L)'
;MDILFDTVKSRTLKHQKKDLRAVSKNSCHEEIWKKMVSWIKTWQINSSKGKKFSAPCKNGWILTLNSFIGICQELLKKNKFVLTNRFNQDVVENTFSSVRRRGGFRDNPDAYEFRHTIYKVIITNFLKQSIGKNCQDDDAYALIDFSSFNKNELFDIIDSGDCVEKSVQDDVGSLNAVALNSVSENVMCYIAGYFEKKYLSSYACNIC
;
A
#
# COMPACT_ATOMS: atom_id res chain seq x y z
N MET A 1 1.23 -11.36 27.13
CA MET A 1 1.65 -11.34 25.70
C MET A 1 0.51 -10.86 24.82
N ASP A 2 -0.70 -11.39 24.96
CA ASP A 2 -1.82 -11.05 24.06
C ASP A 2 -2.18 -9.56 24.03
N ILE A 3 -2.27 -8.92 25.19
CA ILE A 3 -2.53 -7.48 25.30
C ILE A 3 -1.46 -6.66 24.55
N LEU A 4 -0.19 -7.06 24.66
CA LEU A 4 0.92 -6.38 23.96
C LEU A 4 0.70 -6.43 22.45
N PHE A 5 0.42 -7.61 21.90
CA PHE A 5 0.20 -7.78 20.47
C PHE A 5 -1.06 -7.07 19.96
N ASP A 6 -2.15 -7.11 20.72
CA ASP A 6 -3.40 -6.49 20.32
C ASP A 6 -3.25 -4.97 20.17
N THR A 7 -2.58 -4.32 21.13
CA THR A 7 -2.37 -2.86 21.08
C THR A 7 -1.53 -2.38 19.90
N VAL A 8 -0.70 -3.25 19.31
CA VAL A 8 0.12 -2.94 18.12
C VAL A 8 -0.48 -3.48 16.82
N LYS A 9 -1.68 -4.06 16.86
CA LYS A 9 -2.39 -4.61 15.69
C LYS A 9 -3.83 -4.09 15.54
N SER A 10 -4.13 -2.90 16.05
CA SER A 10 -5.48 -2.31 15.93
C SER A 10 -5.82 -2.05 14.47
N ARG A 11 -6.91 -2.65 13.96
CA ARG A 11 -7.35 -2.51 12.55
C ARG A 11 -8.55 -1.58 12.37
N THR A 12 -9.36 -1.42 13.40
CA THR A 12 -10.64 -0.70 13.33
C THR A 12 -10.74 0.38 14.40
N LEU A 13 -11.54 1.41 14.13
CA LEU A 13 -11.80 2.48 15.10
C LEU A 13 -12.47 1.94 16.37
N LYS A 14 -13.46 1.06 16.20
CA LYS A 14 -14.21 0.43 17.29
C LYS A 14 -14.00 -1.08 17.21
N HIS A 15 -13.82 -1.68 18.37
CA HIS A 15 -13.67 -3.11 18.56
C HIS A 15 -14.23 -3.49 19.94
N GLN A 16 -14.75 -4.72 20.12
CA GLN A 16 -15.28 -5.16 21.40
C GLN A 16 -14.19 -5.08 22.49
N LYS A 17 -13.03 -5.71 22.22
CA LYS A 17 -11.81 -5.59 23.03
C LYS A 17 -11.18 -4.20 22.90
N LYS A 18 -10.94 -3.51 24.02
CA LYS A 18 -10.37 -2.15 24.05
C LYS A 18 -8.97 -2.08 23.46
N ASP A 19 -8.16 -3.12 23.68
CA ASP A 19 -6.78 -3.23 23.22
C ASP A 19 -6.65 -3.31 21.69
N LEU A 20 -7.73 -3.67 20.98
CA LEU A 20 -7.76 -3.77 19.51
C LEU A 20 -8.38 -2.54 18.83
N ARG A 21 -8.78 -1.52 19.61
CA ARG A 21 -9.34 -0.28 19.08
C ARG A 21 -8.23 0.62 18.58
N ALA A 22 -8.56 1.53 17.67
CA ALA A 22 -7.63 2.58 17.27
C ALA A 22 -7.15 3.42 18.47
N VAL A 23 -5.90 3.82 18.42
CA VAL A 23 -5.28 4.70 19.41
C VAL A 23 -5.92 6.08 19.26
N SER A 24 -6.36 6.67 20.37
CA SER A 24 -6.88 8.04 20.42
C SER A 24 -6.35 8.74 21.67
N LYS A 25 -6.53 10.07 21.76
CA LYS A 25 -6.00 10.89 22.88
C LYS A 25 -6.39 10.35 24.27
N ASN A 26 -7.58 9.75 24.38
CA ASN A 26 -8.13 9.25 25.66
C ASN A 26 -8.07 7.72 25.76
N SER A 27 -7.25 7.06 24.93
CA SER A 27 -7.16 5.61 24.90
C SER A 27 -6.12 5.09 25.90
N CYS A 28 -6.29 3.85 26.38
CA CYS A 28 -5.40 3.23 27.36
C CYS A 28 -4.05 2.76 26.78
N HIS A 29 -3.79 2.94 25.48
CA HIS A 29 -2.66 2.35 24.78
C HIS A 29 -1.32 2.84 25.32
N GLU A 30 -1.16 4.15 25.54
CA GLU A 30 0.11 4.70 26.01
C GLU A 30 0.51 4.16 27.38
N GLU A 31 -0.45 4.07 28.31
CA GLU A 31 -0.24 3.49 29.64
C GLU A 31 0.12 2.00 29.56
N ILE A 32 -0.57 1.25 28.68
CA ILE A 32 -0.25 -0.16 28.44
C ILE A 32 1.18 -0.28 27.91
N TRP A 33 1.56 0.51 26.91
CA TRP A 33 2.92 0.45 26.34
C TRP A 33 3.99 0.80 27.37
N LYS A 34 3.80 1.83 28.20
CA LYS A 34 4.71 2.17 29.31
C LYS A 34 4.87 1.00 30.28
N LYS A 35 3.76 0.35 30.67
CA LYS A 35 3.79 -0.85 31.53
C LYS A 35 4.51 -2.01 30.86
N MET A 36 4.25 -2.25 29.57
CA MET A 36 4.88 -3.32 28.80
C MET A 36 6.38 -3.09 28.61
N VAL A 37 6.84 -1.85 28.36
CA VAL A 37 8.27 -1.52 28.29
C VAL A 37 8.96 -1.87 29.61
N SER A 38 8.38 -1.48 30.75
CA SER A 38 8.94 -1.81 32.07
C SER A 38 8.97 -3.33 32.29
N TRP A 39 7.92 -4.05 31.91
CA TRP A 39 7.88 -5.50 31.99
C TRP A 39 8.91 -6.20 31.08
N ILE A 40 9.08 -5.73 29.84
CA ILE A 40 10.04 -6.30 28.88
C ILE A 40 11.48 -6.07 29.34
N LYS A 41 11.77 -4.94 30.00
CA LYS A 41 13.10 -4.68 30.57
C LYS A 41 13.52 -5.75 31.59
N THR A 42 12.58 -6.34 32.33
CA THR A 42 12.88 -7.40 33.32
C THR A 42 13.18 -8.76 32.68
N TRP A 43 12.90 -8.95 31.39
CA TRP A 43 13.13 -10.22 30.72
C TRP A 43 14.59 -10.64 30.78
N GLN A 44 14.83 -11.84 31.29
CA GLN A 44 16.11 -12.53 31.21
C GLN A 44 15.95 -13.70 30.25
N ILE A 45 16.69 -13.67 29.15
CA ILE A 45 16.60 -14.69 28.11
C ILE A 45 17.83 -15.58 28.22
N ASN A 46 17.58 -16.86 28.39
CA ASN A 46 18.61 -17.89 28.51
C ASN A 46 18.63 -18.71 27.23
N SER A 47 19.83 -19.06 26.77
CA SER A 47 20.02 -20.09 25.75
C SER A 47 19.58 -21.45 26.31
N SER A 48 19.35 -22.43 25.42
CA SER A 48 19.17 -23.84 25.80
C SER A 48 20.32 -24.37 26.65
N LYS A 49 21.52 -23.79 26.52
CA LYS A 49 22.71 -24.10 27.34
C LYS A 49 22.81 -23.29 28.65
N GLY A 50 21.75 -22.57 29.06
CA GLY A 50 21.73 -21.77 30.29
C GLY A 50 22.49 -20.44 30.24
N LYS A 51 23.18 -20.12 29.14
CA LYS A 51 23.88 -18.85 28.97
C LYS A 51 22.89 -17.69 28.81
N LYS A 52 22.99 -16.69 29.69
CA LYS A 52 22.26 -15.41 29.57
C LYS A 52 22.74 -14.67 28.33
N PHE A 53 21.81 -14.19 27.52
CA PHE A 53 22.13 -13.30 26.40
C PHE A 53 21.03 -12.25 26.20
N SER A 54 21.39 -11.15 25.55
CA SER A 54 20.42 -10.13 25.14
C SER A 54 19.86 -10.51 23.77
N ALA A 55 18.62 -11.01 23.73
CA ALA A 55 17.99 -11.29 22.46
C ALA A 55 17.68 -9.99 21.70
N PRO A 56 17.98 -9.87 20.40
CA PRO A 56 17.67 -8.69 19.61
C PRO A 56 16.18 -8.31 19.67
N CYS A 57 15.28 -9.30 19.75
CA CYS A 57 13.84 -9.06 19.86
C CYS A 57 13.43 -8.29 21.14
N LYS A 58 14.18 -8.43 22.25
CA LYS A 58 13.94 -7.65 23.47
C LYS A 58 14.14 -6.17 23.20
N ASN A 59 15.26 -5.82 22.58
CA ASN A 59 15.58 -4.44 22.21
C ASN A 59 14.61 -3.93 21.14
N GLY A 60 14.26 -4.78 20.17
CA GLY A 60 13.25 -4.48 19.15
C GLY A 60 11.90 -4.10 19.76
N TRP A 61 11.39 -4.87 20.72
CA TRP A 61 10.14 -4.54 21.39
C TRP A 61 10.19 -3.23 22.18
N ILE A 62 11.26 -3.00 22.94
CA ILE A 62 11.44 -1.74 23.68
C ILE A 62 11.46 -0.56 22.71
N LEU A 63 12.19 -0.68 21.61
CA LEU A 63 12.25 0.34 20.57
C LEU A 63 10.85 0.58 19.96
N THR A 64 10.18 -0.48 19.50
CA THR A 64 8.85 -0.40 18.88
C THR A 64 7.83 0.29 19.79
N LEU A 65 7.77 -0.07 21.07
CA LEU A 65 6.81 0.53 22.00
C LEU A 65 7.11 2.00 22.30
N ASN A 66 8.38 2.36 22.49
CA ASN A 66 8.77 3.76 22.67
C ASN A 66 8.47 4.59 21.40
N SER A 67 8.72 4.02 20.22
CA SER A 67 8.37 4.65 18.94
C SER A 67 6.86 4.83 18.80
N PHE A 68 6.04 3.84 19.18
CA PHE A 68 4.59 3.96 19.17
C PHE A 68 4.09 5.09 20.07
N ILE A 69 4.66 5.24 21.27
CA ILE A 69 4.33 6.35 22.18
C ILE A 69 4.61 7.69 21.47
N GLY A 70 5.82 7.89 20.94
CA GLY A 70 6.19 9.15 20.30
C GLY A 70 5.38 9.44 19.03
N ILE A 71 5.28 8.48 18.11
CA ILE A 71 4.62 8.70 16.82
C ILE A 71 3.11 8.90 16.98
N CYS A 72 2.46 8.20 17.92
CA CYS A 72 1.02 8.38 18.16
C CYS A 72 0.76 9.77 18.76
N GLN A 73 1.60 10.25 19.68
CA GLN A 73 1.46 11.60 20.23
C GLN A 73 1.54 12.67 19.13
N GLU A 74 2.48 12.55 18.19
CA GLU A 74 2.60 13.47 17.06
C GLU A 74 1.42 13.36 16.09
N LEU A 75 1.05 12.15 15.66
CA LEU A 75 -0.04 11.94 14.71
C LEU A 75 -1.39 12.38 15.25
N LEU A 76 -1.65 12.21 16.54
CA LEU A 76 -2.90 12.60 17.20
C LEU A 76 -3.03 14.13 17.38
N LYS A 77 -2.00 14.92 17.09
CA LYS A 77 -2.14 16.39 16.98
C LYS A 77 -3.01 16.77 15.79
N LYS A 78 -2.92 16.02 14.69
CA LYS A 78 -3.62 16.28 13.42
C LYS A 78 -4.77 15.29 13.14
N ASN A 79 -4.71 14.09 13.70
CA ASN A 79 -5.64 13.00 13.41
C ASN A 79 -6.50 12.65 14.63
N LYS A 80 -7.74 12.20 14.40
CA LYS A 80 -8.65 11.76 15.47
C LYS A 80 -8.21 10.44 16.11
N PHE A 81 -7.57 9.57 15.33
CA PHE A 81 -7.12 8.26 15.77
C PHE A 81 -5.93 7.77 14.92
N VAL A 82 -5.25 6.73 15.41
CA VAL A 82 -4.17 6.03 14.72
C VAL A 82 -4.44 4.53 14.72
N LEU A 83 -4.25 3.87 13.57
CA LEU A 83 -4.37 2.42 13.43
C LEU A 83 -2.98 1.79 13.47
N THR A 84 -2.67 1.07 14.54
CA THR A 84 -1.33 0.50 14.76
C THR A 84 -0.99 -0.63 13.79
N ASN A 85 -1.99 -1.29 13.19
CA ASN A 85 -1.74 -2.29 12.15
C ASN A 85 -1.08 -1.73 10.88
N ARG A 86 -1.07 -0.41 10.67
CA ARG A 86 -0.45 0.23 9.50
C ARG A 86 1.06 0.40 9.61
N PHE A 87 1.64 0.10 10.78
CA PHE A 87 3.08 0.23 11.04
C PHE A 87 3.83 -1.10 10.95
N ASN A 88 3.16 -2.17 10.48
CA ASN A 88 3.78 -3.47 10.28
C ASN A 88 3.97 -3.77 8.79
N GLN A 89 4.78 -4.79 8.50
CA GLN A 89 5.07 -5.22 7.14
C GLN A 89 4.07 -6.25 6.60
N ASP A 90 2.99 -6.57 7.35
CA ASP A 90 2.03 -7.62 6.98
C ASP A 90 1.46 -7.37 5.57
N VAL A 91 1.18 -6.11 5.23
CA VAL A 91 0.60 -5.78 3.92
C VAL A 91 1.61 -6.04 2.78
N VAL A 92 2.90 -5.78 3.02
CA VAL A 92 3.97 -6.03 2.04
C VAL A 92 4.17 -7.53 1.87
N GLU A 93 4.20 -8.28 2.98
CA GLU A 93 4.30 -9.74 2.96
C GLU A 93 3.12 -10.40 2.24
N ASN A 94 1.90 -9.89 2.48
CA ASN A 94 0.71 -10.34 1.77
C ASN A 94 0.82 -10.07 0.28
N THR A 95 1.32 -8.90 -0.12
CA THR A 95 1.55 -8.56 -1.54
C THR A 95 2.55 -9.52 -2.19
N PHE A 96 3.67 -9.84 -1.52
CA PHE A 96 4.60 -10.85 -2.03
C PHE A 96 3.96 -12.24 -2.15
N SER A 97 3.08 -12.60 -1.21
CA SER A 97 2.35 -13.86 -1.27
C SER A 97 1.39 -13.90 -2.47
N SER A 98 0.71 -12.80 -2.77
CA SER A 98 -0.12 -12.65 -3.98
C SER A 98 0.69 -12.80 -5.26
N VAL A 99 1.90 -12.20 -5.31
CA VAL A 99 2.81 -12.34 -6.47
C VAL A 99 3.22 -13.80 -6.65
N ARG A 100 3.67 -14.48 -5.59
CA ARG A 100 4.04 -15.90 -5.64
C ARG A 100 2.89 -16.79 -6.09
N ARG A 101 1.67 -16.56 -5.57
CA ARG A 101 0.47 -17.32 -5.93
C ARG A 101 0.13 -17.22 -7.42
N ARG A 102 0.47 -16.10 -8.08
CA ARG A 102 0.19 -15.89 -9.50
C ARG A 102 1.00 -16.79 -10.43
N GLY A 103 2.17 -17.25 -9.99
CA GLY A 103 3.01 -18.21 -10.73
C GLY A 103 2.47 -19.63 -10.74
N GLY A 104 1.36 -19.92 -10.04
CA GLY A 104 0.80 -21.26 -9.92
C GLY A 104 1.76 -22.18 -9.18
N PHE A 105 2.31 -23.18 -9.88
CA PHE A 105 3.33 -24.07 -9.33
C PHE A 105 4.74 -23.44 -9.29
N ARG A 106 4.94 -22.27 -9.92
CA ARG A 106 6.18 -21.50 -9.84
C ARG A 106 6.07 -20.47 -8.71
N ASP A 107 6.27 -20.94 -7.47
CA ASP A 107 6.14 -20.14 -6.25
C ASP A 107 7.33 -19.21 -5.97
N ASN A 108 8.45 -19.39 -6.66
CA ASN A 108 9.62 -18.53 -6.60
C ASN A 108 9.85 -17.82 -7.96
N PRO A 109 9.14 -16.71 -8.23
CA PRO A 109 9.29 -15.98 -9.49
C PRO A 109 10.68 -15.35 -9.58
N ASP A 110 11.22 -15.31 -10.79
CA ASP A 110 12.45 -14.55 -11.04
C ASP A 110 12.19 -13.03 -11.08
N ALA A 111 13.24 -12.23 -11.15
CA ALA A 111 13.13 -10.77 -11.15
C ALA A 111 12.28 -10.23 -12.31
N TYR A 112 12.30 -10.90 -13.47
CA TYR A 112 11.52 -10.50 -14.63
C TYR A 112 10.03 -10.78 -14.43
N GLU A 113 9.69 -11.97 -13.92
CA GLU A 113 8.33 -12.36 -13.58
C GLU A 113 7.74 -11.52 -12.46
N PHE A 114 8.52 -11.24 -11.42
CA PHE A 114 8.12 -10.35 -10.34
C PHE A 114 7.77 -8.97 -10.91
N ARG A 115 8.69 -8.38 -11.67
CA ARG A 115 8.49 -7.07 -12.31
C ARG A 115 7.26 -7.06 -13.20
N HIS A 116 7.09 -8.05 -14.06
CA HIS A 116 5.94 -8.14 -14.96
C HIS A 116 4.62 -8.32 -14.19
N THR A 117 4.63 -9.09 -13.10
CA THR A 117 3.46 -9.26 -12.23
C THR A 117 3.05 -7.94 -11.58
N ILE A 118 4.01 -7.20 -11.03
CA ILE A 118 3.77 -5.87 -10.46
C ILE A 118 3.23 -4.93 -11.54
N TYR A 119 3.86 -4.83 -12.71
CA TYR A 119 3.34 -4.01 -13.81
C TYR A 119 1.91 -4.37 -14.19
N LYS A 120 1.60 -5.67 -14.29
CA LYS A 120 0.25 -6.13 -14.62
C LYS A 120 -0.76 -5.68 -13.57
N VAL A 121 -0.44 -5.78 -12.29
CA VAL A 121 -1.29 -5.30 -11.19
C VAL A 121 -1.54 -3.80 -11.30
N ILE A 122 -0.47 -3.01 -11.47
CA ILE A 122 -0.54 -1.55 -11.65
C ILE A 122 -1.47 -1.21 -12.80
N ILE A 123 -1.23 -1.78 -13.99
CA ILE A 123 -2.04 -1.55 -15.19
C ILE A 123 -3.51 -1.92 -14.94
N THR A 124 -3.76 -3.03 -14.26
CA THR A 124 -5.14 -3.49 -13.99
C THR A 124 -5.93 -2.47 -13.16
N ASN A 125 -5.26 -1.66 -12.33
CA ASN A 125 -5.92 -0.59 -11.57
C ASN A 125 -6.35 0.60 -12.45
N PHE A 126 -5.72 0.81 -13.61
CA PHE A 126 -6.12 1.83 -14.58
C PHE A 126 -7.19 1.37 -15.55
N LEU A 127 -7.34 0.05 -15.73
CA LEU A 127 -8.32 -0.53 -16.62
C LEU A 127 -9.71 -0.53 -15.97
N LYS A 128 -10.68 0.08 -16.67
CA LYS A 128 -12.07 0.01 -16.26
C LYS A 128 -12.55 -1.44 -16.26
N GLN A 129 -13.16 -1.81 -15.15
CA GLN A 129 -13.69 -3.14 -14.92
C GLN A 129 -15.04 -3.30 -15.66
N SER A 130 -15.32 -4.45 -16.27
CA SER A 130 -16.64 -4.75 -16.84
C SER A 130 -17.72 -4.67 -15.75
N ILE A 131 -18.91 -4.16 -16.09
CA ILE A 131 -20.05 -4.17 -15.17
C ILE A 131 -20.49 -5.64 -15.01
N GLY A 132 -20.46 -6.18 -13.79
CA GLY A 132 -20.87 -7.57 -13.49
C GLY A 132 -19.77 -8.63 -13.50
N LYS A 133 -18.57 -8.32 -12.98
CA LYS A 133 -17.48 -9.31 -12.89
C LYS A 133 -17.82 -10.47 -11.96
N ASN A 134 -17.45 -11.68 -12.38
CA ASN A 134 -17.49 -12.88 -11.54
C ASN A 134 -16.26 -13.04 -10.63
N CYS A 135 -15.26 -12.17 -10.75
CA CYS A 135 -14.08 -12.19 -9.89
C CYS A 135 -14.29 -11.28 -8.70
N GLN A 136 -14.29 -11.87 -7.51
CA GLN A 136 -14.31 -11.15 -6.24
C GLN A 136 -12.98 -10.41 -6.05
N ASP A 137 -13.05 -9.16 -5.56
CA ASP A 137 -11.88 -8.41 -5.13
C ASP A 137 -11.37 -9.01 -3.81
N ASP A 138 -10.11 -9.44 -3.78
CA ASP A 138 -9.51 -10.16 -2.65
C ASP A 138 -8.48 -9.34 -1.87
N ASP A 139 -8.43 -8.01 -2.10
CA ASP A 139 -7.50 -7.05 -1.47
C ASP A 139 -6.02 -7.44 -1.62
N ALA A 140 -5.71 -8.42 -2.48
CA ALA A 140 -4.39 -9.04 -2.61
C ALA A 140 -3.30 -8.05 -3.04
N TYR A 141 -3.70 -6.92 -3.61
CA TYR A 141 -2.83 -5.88 -4.14
C TYR A 141 -3.09 -4.51 -3.50
N ALA A 142 -3.69 -4.44 -2.32
CA ALA A 142 -4.03 -3.17 -1.66
C ALA A 142 -2.85 -2.18 -1.48
N LEU A 143 -1.59 -2.65 -1.50
CA LEU A 143 -0.41 -1.76 -1.50
C LEU A 143 -0.10 -1.10 -2.84
N ILE A 144 -0.53 -1.73 -3.92
CA ILE A 144 -0.29 -1.32 -5.31
C ILE A 144 -1.62 -0.85 -5.91
N ASP A 145 -2.70 -0.88 -5.15
CA ASP A 145 -4.01 -0.40 -5.57
C ASP A 145 -4.02 1.14 -5.61
N PHE A 146 -3.79 1.65 -6.82
CA PHE A 146 -3.84 3.07 -7.14
C PHE A 146 -5.27 3.56 -7.41
N SER A 147 -6.32 2.74 -7.21
CA SER A 147 -7.72 3.16 -7.36
C SER A 147 -8.06 4.38 -6.49
N SER A 148 -7.39 4.50 -5.35
CA SER A 148 -7.54 5.60 -4.37
C SER A 148 -6.58 6.77 -4.59
N PHE A 149 -5.58 6.63 -5.47
CA PHE A 149 -4.70 7.73 -5.82
C PHE A 149 -5.40 8.65 -6.82
N ASN A 150 -5.23 9.95 -6.64
CA ASN A 150 -5.65 10.90 -7.65
C ASN A 150 -4.85 10.60 -8.92
N LYS A 151 -5.53 10.23 -10.00
CA LYS A 151 -4.87 9.92 -11.28
C LYS A 151 -3.88 11.01 -11.70
N ASN A 152 -4.21 12.27 -11.40
CA ASN A 152 -3.35 13.42 -11.68
C ASN A 152 -2.01 13.37 -10.92
N GLU A 153 -2.01 13.00 -9.63
CA GLU A 153 -0.78 12.88 -8.83
C GLU A 153 0.10 11.72 -9.29
N LEU A 154 -0.51 10.64 -9.79
CA LEU A 154 0.25 9.53 -10.36
C LEU A 154 0.87 9.91 -11.71
N PHE A 155 0.15 10.64 -12.57
CA PHE A 155 0.73 11.17 -13.80
C PHE A 155 1.94 12.05 -13.49
N ASP A 156 1.86 12.92 -12.48
CA ASP A 156 2.99 13.76 -12.07
C ASP A 156 4.20 12.92 -11.55
N ILE A 157 3.97 11.77 -10.90
CA ILE A 157 5.03 10.84 -10.49
C ILE A 157 5.62 10.10 -11.70
N ILE A 158 4.80 9.71 -12.67
CA ILE A 158 5.25 9.03 -13.89
C ILE A 158 6.00 10.01 -14.81
N ASP A 159 5.57 11.27 -14.91
CA ASP A 159 6.23 12.37 -15.65
C ASP A 159 7.57 12.78 -15.06
N SER A 160 7.84 12.43 -13.79
CA SER A 160 9.14 12.70 -13.17
C SER A 160 10.26 11.79 -13.68
N GLY A 161 9.93 10.78 -14.51
CA GLY A 161 10.85 10.03 -15.37
C GLY A 161 10.40 10.11 -16.82
N ASP A 162 11.02 11.02 -17.57
CA ASP A 162 10.71 11.47 -18.93
C ASP A 162 9.54 12.45 -19.05
N CYS A 163 9.92 13.69 -19.39
CA CYS A 163 9.08 14.84 -19.65
C CYS A 163 8.04 14.56 -20.75
N VAL A 164 6.75 14.85 -20.54
CA VAL A 164 5.96 15.66 -21.51
C VAL A 164 4.83 16.43 -20.80
N GLU A 165 4.85 17.75 -20.98
CA GLU A 165 3.85 18.72 -20.50
C GLU A 165 2.45 18.57 -21.12
N LYS A 166 1.44 19.00 -20.33
CA LYS A 166 0.04 19.16 -20.72
C LYS A 166 -0.16 20.28 -21.77
N SER A 167 -0.88 19.98 -22.85
CA SER A 167 -1.96 20.77 -23.51
C SER A 167 -2.16 20.22 -24.94
N VAL A 168 -3.32 20.24 -25.59
CA VAL A 168 -4.21 21.36 -25.97
C VAL A 168 -5.61 20.80 -26.31
N GLN A 169 -6.64 21.64 -26.15
CA GLN A 169 -8.02 21.40 -26.62
C GLN A 169 -8.06 21.36 -28.15
N ASP A 170 -8.51 20.25 -28.75
CA ASP A 170 -8.90 20.21 -30.16
C ASP A 170 -10.37 19.77 -30.32
N ASP A 171 -11.05 20.55 -31.16
CA ASP A 171 -12.47 20.51 -31.48
C ASP A 171 -12.77 19.27 -32.36
N VAL A 172 -13.18 18.16 -31.75
CA VAL A 172 -13.52 16.94 -32.50
C VAL A 172 -14.97 17.00 -32.94
N GLY A 173 -15.15 17.26 -34.24
CA GLY A 173 -16.43 17.16 -34.94
C GLY A 173 -17.18 15.87 -34.62
N SER A 174 -18.50 16.00 -34.50
CA SER A 174 -19.44 14.97 -34.03
C SER A 174 -19.24 13.60 -34.68
N LEU A 175 -18.44 12.74 -34.03
CA LEU A 175 -18.54 11.30 -34.18
C LEU A 175 -19.73 10.85 -33.35
N ASN A 176 -20.70 10.19 -33.99
CA ASN A 176 -21.81 9.51 -33.30
C ASN A 176 -21.26 8.73 -32.11
N ALA A 177 -21.62 9.16 -30.90
CA ALA A 177 -21.13 8.58 -29.66
C ALA A 177 -21.70 7.16 -29.53
N VAL A 178 -20.99 6.18 -30.08
CA VAL A 178 -21.24 4.77 -29.77
C VAL A 178 -20.94 4.62 -28.29
N ALA A 179 -21.96 4.28 -27.49
CA ALA A 179 -21.79 4.00 -26.08
C ALA A 179 -20.89 2.75 -25.94
N LEU A 180 -19.61 2.98 -25.72
CA LEU A 180 -18.63 1.93 -25.51
C LEU A 180 -18.85 1.31 -24.13
N ASN A 181 -18.78 -0.01 -24.04
CA ASN A 181 -18.67 -0.66 -22.74
C ASN A 181 -17.26 -0.41 -22.15
N SER A 182 -17.10 -0.62 -20.84
CA SER A 182 -15.85 -0.29 -20.14
C SER A 182 -14.61 -1.00 -20.68
N VAL A 183 -14.77 -2.18 -21.30
CA VAL A 183 -13.66 -2.90 -21.93
C VAL A 183 -13.27 -2.22 -23.24
N SER A 184 -14.25 -1.86 -24.06
CA SER A 184 -14.01 -1.12 -25.31
C SER A 184 -13.38 0.25 -25.06
N GLU A 185 -13.78 0.94 -23.99
CA GLU A 185 -13.14 2.19 -23.56
C GLU A 185 -11.65 2.00 -23.25
N ASN A 186 -11.27 0.93 -22.54
CA ASN A 186 -9.86 0.64 -22.25
C ASN A 186 -9.05 0.45 -23.54
N VAL A 187 -9.60 -0.26 -24.52
CA VAL A 187 -8.94 -0.50 -25.81
C VAL A 187 -8.74 0.81 -26.57
N MET A 188 -9.76 1.67 -26.60
CA MET A 188 -9.65 2.99 -27.25
C MET A 188 -8.59 3.86 -26.58
N CYS A 189 -8.56 3.92 -25.24
CA CYS A 189 -7.53 4.66 -24.52
C CYS A 189 -6.11 4.16 -24.82
N TYR A 190 -5.92 2.84 -24.89
CA TYR A 190 -4.61 2.26 -25.24
C TYR A 190 -4.16 2.62 -26.66
N ILE A 191 -5.06 2.49 -27.64
CA ILE A 191 -4.77 2.81 -29.05
C ILE A 191 -4.45 4.30 -29.18
N ALA A 192 -5.27 5.18 -28.58
CA ALA A 192 -5.06 6.62 -28.61
C ALA A 192 -3.69 7.00 -28.01
N GLY A 193 -3.36 6.49 -26.82
CA GLY A 193 -2.07 6.76 -26.17
C GLY A 193 -0.86 6.23 -26.96
N TYR A 194 -1.01 5.10 -27.68
CA TYR A 194 0.05 4.61 -28.57
C TYR A 194 0.32 5.59 -29.73
N PHE A 195 -0.73 6.12 -30.36
CA PHE A 195 -0.58 7.10 -31.43
C PHE A 195 0.00 8.41 -30.92
N GLU A 196 -0.48 8.91 -29.78
CA GLU A 196 0.02 10.11 -29.13
C GLU A 196 1.52 9.98 -28.81
N LYS A 197 1.93 8.87 -28.17
CA LYS A 197 3.36 8.58 -27.91
C LYS A 197 4.19 8.59 -29.19
N LYS A 198 3.71 7.93 -30.25
CA LYS A 198 4.43 7.85 -31.52
C LYS A 198 4.54 9.22 -32.19
N TYR A 199 3.48 10.02 -32.14
CA TYR A 199 3.45 11.38 -32.62
C TYR A 199 4.45 12.26 -31.87
N LEU A 200 4.37 12.31 -30.55
CA LEU A 200 5.29 13.10 -29.69
C LEU A 200 6.75 12.68 -29.87
N SER A 201 7.03 11.37 -30.00
CA SER A 201 8.40 10.89 -30.24
C SER A 201 8.97 11.23 -31.63
N SER A 202 8.10 11.50 -32.62
CA SER A 202 8.51 11.82 -33.99
C SER A 202 8.67 13.32 -34.23
N TYR A 203 8.03 14.15 -33.40
CA TYR A 203 8.06 15.60 -33.47
C TYR A 203 8.57 16.17 -32.16
N ALA A 204 9.86 15.95 -31.85
CA ALA A 204 10.53 16.70 -30.79
C ALA A 204 10.56 18.18 -31.19
N CYS A 205 9.78 19.01 -30.50
CA CYS A 205 9.74 20.44 -30.75
C CYS A 205 11.12 21.06 -30.48
N ASN A 206 11.81 21.53 -31.51
CA ASN A 206 13.15 22.12 -31.40
C ASN A 206 13.15 23.64 -31.13
N ILE A 207 11.97 24.25 -30.95
CA ILE A 207 11.85 25.69 -30.68
C ILE A 207 10.73 25.89 -29.66
N CYS A 208 11.10 26.25 -28.43
CA CYS A 208 10.22 26.77 -27.40
C CYS A 208 10.19 28.30 -27.43
#